data_AF-A0A8T3YZ42-F1
#
_entry.id   AF-A0A8T3YZ42-F1
#
_cell.length_a   1.000
_cell.length_b   1.000
_cell.length_c   1.000
_cell.angle_alpha   90.00
_cell.angle_beta   90.00
_cell.angle_gamma   90.00
#
_symmetry.space_group_name_H-M   'P 1'
#
loop_
_entity.id
_entity.type
_entity.pdbx_description
1 polymer ?
#
loop_
_entity_poly.entity_id
_entity_poly.type
_entity_poly.pdbx_seq_one_letter_code
_entity_poly.pdbx_strand_id
1 'polypeptide(L)'
;MVETVFDLVNSLGGNGIWFWYFFFIVLIGVWANSKNRNAWAWMAASLFFSPLLTGLVLLFSGKIEKKEEIKEKTEVKKEEKKETKKEVEQEYYCEYCNKKFRSEDALNKHYDSCEAKKIKSEKDTKTTIWVVSIIVFIGLGIYFLISNKINLIPLFLIGLIATPFFDKLFNHYKKKSNRLKHFEFNWWKKGIAILAIILFFVLINWLIPECPKSCNDNNSCTNDFCNSETGYECMNTLKLNCKGNGICESGEYGTSDCPNCDDNNKCTADSYNSASKQCIHAEIRGCV
;
A
#
# COMPACT_ATOMS: atom_id res chain seq x y z
N MET A 1 -28.55 29.17 10.32
CA MET A 1 -28.86 27.72 10.48
C MET A 1 -27.82 26.80 9.81
N VAL A 2 -27.03 27.28 8.85
CA VAL A 2 -25.93 26.48 8.23
C VAL A 2 -24.62 26.55 9.05
N GLU A 3 -24.35 27.66 9.75
CA GLU A 3 -23.13 27.81 10.56
C GLU A 3 -23.09 26.87 11.78
N THR A 4 -24.24 26.56 12.38
CA THR A 4 -24.32 25.67 13.55
C THR A 4 -24.08 24.20 13.25
N VAL A 5 -24.21 23.77 11.99
CA VAL A 5 -23.93 22.39 11.56
C VAL A 5 -22.43 22.19 11.39
N PHE A 6 -21.71 23.21 10.91
CA PHE A 6 -20.27 23.12 10.66
C PHE A 6 -19.46 23.02 11.96
N ASP A 7 -19.87 23.75 13.00
CA ASP A 7 -19.24 23.70 14.31
C ASP A 7 -19.54 22.39 15.07
N LEU A 8 -20.74 21.82 14.86
CA LEU A 8 -21.09 20.50 15.42
C LEU A 8 -20.24 19.37 14.81
N VAL A 9 -19.93 19.46 13.51
CA VAL A 9 -19.07 18.49 12.79
C VAL A 9 -17.61 18.60 13.22
N ASN A 10 -17.13 19.81 13.57
CA ASN A 10 -15.77 19.99 14.08
C ASN A 10 -15.60 19.53 15.54
N SER A 11 -16.68 19.48 16.33
CA SER A 11 -16.67 19.01 17.73
C SER A 11 -16.66 17.48 17.85
N LEU A 12 -17.24 16.77 16.89
CA LEU A 12 -17.18 15.31 16.79
C LEU A 12 -15.92 14.87 16.04
N GLY A 13 -14.74 15.10 16.64
CA GLY A 13 -13.43 14.55 16.25
C GLY A 13 -13.20 14.36 14.74
N GLY A 14 -12.52 15.31 14.10
CA GLY A 14 -12.27 15.44 12.64
C GLY A 14 -11.70 14.23 11.86
N ASN A 15 -11.60 13.05 12.46
CA ASN A 15 -11.32 11.77 11.82
C ASN A 15 -12.53 11.24 11.01
N GLY A 16 -13.75 11.65 11.34
CA GLY A 16 -14.96 11.18 10.64
C GLY A 16 -15.03 11.63 9.17
N ILE A 17 -14.65 12.87 8.88
CA ILE A 17 -14.69 13.41 7.51
C ILE A 17 -13.77 12.65 6.56
N TRP A 18 -12.58 12.28 7.04
CA TRP A 18 -11.62 11.51 6.24
C TRP A 18 -12.11 10.08 5.98
N PHE A 19 -12.76 9.46 6.95
CA PHE A 19 -13.39 8.15 6.78
C PHE A 19 -14.47 8.19 5.69
N TRP A 20 -15.39 9.17 5.75
CA TRP A 20 -16.42 9.35 4.74
C TRP A 20 -15.80 9.65 3.36
N TYR A 21 -14.77 10.48 3.30
CA TYR A 21 -14.07 10.81 2.06
C TYR A 21 -13.47 9.57 1.39
N PHE A 22 -12.75 8.74 2.15
CA PHE A 22 -12.20 7.47 1.66
C PHE A 22 -13.28 6.48 1.23
N PHE A 23 -14.33 6.37 2.02
CA PHE A 23 -15.48 5.52 1.70
C PHE A 23 -16.11 5.90 0.35
N PHE A 24 -16.30 7.20 0.08
CA PHE A 24 -16.83 7.67 -1.20
C PHE A 24 -15.88 7.44 -2.38
N ILE A 25 -14.56 7.55 -2.19
CA ILE A 25 -13.57 7.22 -3.24
C ILE A 25 -13.70 5.74 -3.66
N VAL A 26 -13.78 4.84 -2.67
CA VAL A 26 -13.91 3.39 -2.93
C VAL A 26 -15.24 3.09 -3.62
N LEU A 27 -16.35 3.70 -3.18
CA LEU A 27 -17.65 3.55 -3.82
C LEU A 27 -17.64 3.97 -5.29
N ILE A 28 -16.98 5.09 -5.62
CA ILE A 28 -16.85 5.55 -7.01
C ILE A 28 -16.03 4.57 -7.84
N GLY A 29 -14.96 4.00 -7.29
CA GLY A 29 -14.16 2.98 -7.96
C GLY A 29 -14.96 1.72 -8.28
N VAL A 30 -15.69 1.18 -7.30
CA VAL A 30 -16.56 0.00 -7.48
C VAL A 30 -17.68 0.29 -8.48
N TRP A 31 -18.30 1.47 -8.40
CA TRP A 31 -19.36 1.87 -9.32
C TRP A 31 -18.84 2.09 -10.75
N ALA A 32 -17.65 2.69 -10.92
CA ALA A 32 -17.00 2.82 -12.22
C ALA A 32 -16.70 1.45 -12.85
N ASN A 33 -16.24 0.48 -12.02
CA ASN A 33 -16.00 -0.89 -12.47
C ASN A 33 -17.28 -1.57 -12.96
N SER A 34 -18.40 -1.36 -12.27
CA SER A 34 -19.71 -1.89 -12.70
C SER A 34 -20.17 -1.35 -14.07
N LYS A 35 -19.66 -0.18 -14.49
CA LYS A 35 -19.91 0.41 -15.81
C LYS A 35 -18.83 0.04 -16.85
N ASN A 36 -17.99 -0.97 -16.61
CA ASN A 36 -16.89 -1.41 -17.46
C ASN A 36 -15.85 -0.30 -17.76
N ARG A 37 -15.59 0.59 -16.80
CA ARG A 37 -14.56 1.64 -16.92
C ARG A 37 -13.36 1.32 -16.04
N ASN A 38 -12.22 1.96 -16.32
CA ASN A 38 -11.01 1.80 -15.51
C ASN A 38 -11.23 2.35 -14.09
N ALA A 39 -11.46 1.47 -13.12
CA ALA A 39 -11.74 1.81 -11.73
C ALA A 39 -10.65 2.71 -11.11
N TRP A 40 -9.38 2.43 -11.41
CA TRP A 40 -8.24 3.19 -10.87
C TRP A 40 -8.20 4.62 -11.36
N ALA A 41 -8.55 4.86 -12.64
CA ALA A 41 -8.61 6.21 -13.20
C ALA A 41 -9.70 7.06 -12.52
N TRP A 42 -10.86 6.45 -12.24
CA TRP A 42 -11.97 7.14 -11.57
C TRP A 42 -11.74 7.36 -10.07
N MET A 43 -11.05 6.43 -9.39
CA MET A 43 -10.59 6.64 -8.02
C MET A 43 -9.57 7.80 -7.96
N ALA A 44 -8.60 7.84 -8.86
CA ALA A 44 -7.64 8.94 -8.93
C ALA A 44 -8.34 10.28 -9.20
N ALA A 45 -9.26 10.33 -10.17
CA ALA A 45 -10.05 11.53 -10.46
C ALA A 45 -10.83 12.03 -9.24
N SER A 46 -11.43 11.11 -8.47
CA SER A 46 -12.17 11.47 -7.25
C SER A 46 -11.30 12.08 -6.14
N LEU A 47 -10.01 11.75 -6.13
CA LEU A 47 -9.03 12.34 -5.21
C LEU A 47 -8.79 13.82 -5.53
N PHE A 48 -8.80 14.20 -6.81
CA PHE A 48 -8.50 15.56 -7.29
C PHE A 48 -9.74 16.46 -7.41
N PHE A 49 -10.88 15.90 -7.85
CA PHE A 49 -12.06 16.67 -8.24
C PHE A 49 -13.24 16.58 -7.26
N SER A 50 -13.00 16.11 -6.02
CA SER A 50 -14.03 15.73 -5.05
C SER A 50 -14.81 14.46 -5.48
N PRO A 51 -15.06 13.53 -4.55
CA PRO A 51 -15.86 12.33 -4.81
C PRO A 51 -17.26 12.65 -5.33
N LEU A 52 -17.91 13.68 -4.78
CA LEU A 52 -19.27 14.05 -5.19
C LEU A 52 -19.36 14.50 -6.65
N LEU A 53 -18.43 15.37 -7.09
CA LEU A 53 -18.40 15.87 -8.47
C LEU A 53 -18.08 14.72 -9.44
N THR A 54 -17.12 13.88 -9.06
CA THR A 54 -16.68 12.74 -9.87
C THR A 54 -17.80 11.71 -10.02
N GLY A 55 -18.55 11.44 -8.94
CA GLY A 55 -19.75 10.61 -8.98
C GLY A 55 -20.84 11.20 -9.87
N LEU A 56 -21.08 12.52 -9.82
CA LEU A 56 -22.04 13.19 -10.70
C LEU A 56 -21.66 13.06 -12.18
N VAL A 57 -20.39 13.31 -12.53
CA VAL A 57 -19.88 13.12 -13.90
C VAL A 57 -20.04 11.66 -14.33
N LEU A 58 -19.77 10.69 -13.44
CA LEU A 58 -19.94 9.26 -13.73
C LEU A 58 -21.42 8.87 -13.90
N LEU A 59 -22.34 9.58 -13.25
CA LEU A 59 -23.79 9.40 -13.41
C LEU A 59 -24.23 9.80 -14.82
N PHE A 60 -23.78 10.96 -15.31
CA PHE A 60 -24.18 11.52 -16.61
C PHE A 60 -23.36 11.00 -17.80
N SER A 61 -22.18 10.44 -17.56
CA SER A 61 -21.41 9.83 -18.62
C SER A 61 -22.11 8.52 -19.04
N GLY A 62 -22.76 8.53 -20.21
CA GLY A 62 -23.41 7.36 -20.81
C GLY A 62 -22.47 6.17 -20.99
N LYS A 63 -23.04 5.00 -21.28
CA LYS A 63 -22.27 3.76 -21.55
C LYS A 63 -21.41 4.01 -22.79
N ILE A 64 -20.09 4.08 -22.60
CA ILE A 64 -19.16 4.28 -23.72
C ILE A 64 -18.94 2.89 -24.32
N GLU A 65 -19.51 2.64 -25.50
CA GLU A 65 -19.15 1.49 -26.30
C GLU A 65 -17.69 1.65 -26.72
N LYS A 66 -16.85 0.66 -26.40
CA LYS A 66 -15.42 0.67 -26.69
C LYS A 66 -15.22 0.76 -28.20
N LYS A 67 -14.82 1.93 -28.70
CA LYS A 67 -14.15 2.09 -30.00
C LYS A 67 -12.66 2.25 -29.76
N GLU A 68 -11.89 1.48 -30.52
CA GLU A 68 -10.43 1.41 -30.47
C GLU A 68 -9.76 2.73 -30.83
N GLU A 69 -8.57 2.92 -30.25
CA GLU A 69 -7.79 4.15 -30.21
C GLU A 69 -7.23 4.57 -31.58
N ILE A 70 -7.33 5.87 -31.88
CA ILE A 70 -6.51 6.53 -32.90
C ILE A 70 -5.47 7.39 -32.20
N LYS A 71 -4.19 7.09 -32.48
CA LYS A 71 -3.01 7.89 -32.14
C LYS A 71 -2.88 9.06 -33.12
N GLU A 72 -2.68 10.28 -32.66
CA GLU A 72 -2.19 11.37 -33.52
C GLU A 72 -1.20 12.29 -32.78
N LYS A 73 -0.13 12.61 -33.51
CA LYS A 73 1.07 13.35 -33.11
C LYS A 73 0.91 14.84 -33.46
N THR A 74 1.49 15.68 -32.59
CA THR A 74 2.36 16.84 -32.88
C THR A 74 1.90 17.89 -33.90
N GLU A 75 1.90 19.18 -33.50
CA GLU A 75 2.63 20.23 -34.24
C GLU A 75 2.84 21.52 -33.45
N VAL A 76 4.08 22.02 -33.57
CA VAL A 76 4.61 23.30 -33.07
C VAL A 76 4.44 24.33 -34.17
N LYS A 77 3.99 25.55 -33.85
CA LYS A 77 4.14 26.72 -34.73
C LYS A 77 4.76 27.90 -34.00
N LYS A 78 5.91 28.34 -34.52
CA LYS A 78 6.56 29.65 -34.31
C LYS A 78 6.02 30.62 -35.37
N GLU A 79 5.88 31.89 -35.04
CA GLU A 79 5.94 33.07 -35.95
C GLU A 79 5.94 34.31 -35.03
N GLU A 80 7.08 35.00 -34.89
CA GLU A 80 7.57 36.18 -35.64
C GLU A 80 7.14 37.54 -35.05
N LYS A 81 8.17 38.34 -34.71
CA LYS A 81 8.12 39.67 -34.08
C LYS A 81 8.05 40.77 -35.15
N LYS A 82 7.30 41.83 -34.85
CA LYS A 82 7.32 43.11 -35.59
C LYS A 82 7.83 44.22 -34.66
N GLU A 83 8.92 44.87 -35.04
CA GLU A 83 9.54 45.98 -34.31
C GLU A 83 8.83 47.31 -34.59
N THR A 84 8.54 48.05 -33.53
CA THR A 84 8.16 49.46 -33.59
C THR A 84 9.03 50.22 -32.60
N LYS A 85 9.85 51.17 -33.12
CA LYS A 85 10.68 52.10 -32.35
C LYS A 85 9.84 52.83 -31.29
N LYS A 86 10.25 52.74 -30.04
CA LYS A 86 9.74 53.51 -28.89
C LYS A 86 10.91 54.09 -28.10
N GLU A 87 10.76 55.34 -27.67
CA GLU A 87 11.69 56.05 -26.79
C GLU A 87 12.00 55.23 -25.53
N VAL A 88 13.26 55.32 -25.09
CA VAL A 88 13.83 54.55 -23.98
C VAL A 88 13.30 55.11 -22.65
N GLU A 89 12.12 54.63 -22.25
CA GLU A 89 11.62 54.74 -20.87
C GLU A 89 12.30 53.63 -20.04
N GLN A 90 13.07 53.99 -19.01
CA GLN A 90 13.76 53.01 -18.16
C GLN A 90 12.72 52.21 -17.36
N GLU A 91 12.53 50.93 -17.70
CA GLU A 91 11.61 50.02 -17.00
C GLU A 91 12.32 49.35 -15.80
N TYR A 92 11.67 49.39 -14.64
CA TYR A 92 12.14 48.72 -13.42
C TYR A 92 11.35 47.43 -13.19
N TYR A 93 12.04 46.36 -12.77
CA TYR A 93 11.46 45.02 -12.57
C TYR A 93 11.61 44.60 -11.11
N CYS A 94 10.55 44.07 -10.50
CA CYS A 94 10.66 43.43 -9.18
C CYS A 94 11.23 42.02 -9.31
N GLU A 95 12.38 41.75 -8.69
CA GLU A 95 13.06 40.44 -8.73
C GLU A 95 12.23 39.28 -8.18
N TYR A 96 11.24 39.56 -7.32
CA TYR A 96 10.46 38.52 -6.64
C TYR A 96 9.18 38.12 -7.38
N CYS A 97 8.56 39.03 -8.13
CA CYS A 97 7.29 38.77 -8.81
C CYS A 97 7.29 39.09 -10.31
N ASN A 98 8.41 39.60 -10.85
CA ASN A 98 8.60 40.00 -12.25
C ASN A 98 7.56 41.00 -12.78
N LYS A 99 6.91 41.77 -11.90
CA LYS A 99 6.05 42.89 -12.33
C LYS A 99 6.91 44.08 -12.76
N LYS A 100 6.44 44.76 -13.82
CA LYS A 100 7.03 45.96 -14.38
C LYS A 100 6.52 47.21 -13.67
N PHE A 101 7.41 48.16 -13.42
CA PHE A 101 7.11 49.45 -12.82
C PHE A 101 7.72 50.56 -13.67
N ARG A 102 7.02 51.68 -13.76
CA ARG A 102 7.45 52.87 -14.53
C ARG A 102 8.38 53.80 -13.75
N SER A 103 8.51 53.62 -12.44
CA SER A 103 9.37 54.43 -11.59
C SER A 103 9.94 53.62 -10.42
N GLU A 104 11.09 54.05 -9.93
CA GLU A 104 11.79 53.45 -8.79
C GLU A 104 10.98 53.57 -7.49
N ASP A 105 10.28 54.70 -7.26
CA ASP A 105 9.42 54.89 -6.09
C ASP A 105 8.24 53.90 -6.04
N ALA A 106 7.66 53.57 -7.19
CA ALA A 106 6.60 52.58 -7.29
C ALA A 106 7.10 51.15 -7.03
N LEU A 107 8.36 50.87 -7.39
CA LEU A 107 9.02 49.61 -7.10
C LEU A 107 9.32 49.48 -5.60
N ASN A 108 9.86 50.52 -4.96
CA ASN A 108 10.18 50.51 -3.54
C ASN A 108 8.94 50.31 -2.67
N LYS A 109 7.82 50.98 -2.99
CA LYS A 109 6.54 50.76 -2.29
C LYS A 109 5.96 49.35 -2.50
N HIS A 110 6.31 48.68 -3.59
CA HIS A 110 5.89 47.31 -3.85
C HIS A 110 6.68 46.28 -3.04
N TYR A 111 7.98 46.52 -2.79
CA TYR A 111 8.87 45.59 -2.08
C TYR A 111 8.33 45.20 -0.70
N ASP A 112 7.83 46.17 0.08
CA ASP A 112 7.29 45.92 1.42
C ASP A 112 6.08 44.96 1.40
N SER A 113 5.20 45.09 0.39
CA SER A 113 4.05 44.18 0.23
C SER A 113 4.45 42.80 -0.30
N CYS A 114 5.57 42.72 -1.02
CA CYS A 114 6.07 41.50 -1.63
C CYS A 114 6.80 40.62 -0.61
N GLU A 115 7.52 41.22 0.34
CA GLU A 115 8.21 40.52 1.42
C GLU A 115 7.23 39.80 2.36
N ALA A 116 6.12 40.45 2.71
CA ALA A 116 5.06 39.83 3.51
C ALA A 116 4.43 38.60 2.82
N LYS A 117 4.25 38.65 1.49
CA LYS A 117 3.75 37.51 0.70
C LYS A 117 4.74 36.34 0.66
N LYS A 118 6.04 36.63 0.62
CA LYS A 118 7.10 35.61 0.64
C LYS A 118 7.09 34.80 1.94
N ILE A 119 7.00 35.49 3.09
CA ILE A 119 6.96 34.83 4.42
C ILE A 119 5.74 33.90 4.53
N LYS A 120 4.61 34.30 3.97
CA LYS A 120 3.40 33.46 3.94
C LYS A 120 3.59 32.22 3.04
N SER A 121 4.11 32.39 1.83
CA SER A 121 4.38 31.27 0.90
C SER A 121 5.41 30.26 1.41
N GLU A 122 6.42 30.69 2.18
CA GLU A 122 7.41 29.78 2.77
C GLU A 122 6.83 29.00 3.97
N LYS A 123 5.93 29.61 4.76
CA LYS A 123 5.23 28.90 5.85
C LYS A 123 4.30 27.83 5.29
N ASP A 124 3.52 28.14 4.26
CA ASP A 124 2.54 27.21 3.69
C ASP A 124 3.21 25.98 3.04
N THR A 125 4.37 26.16 2.42
CA THR A 125 5.14 25.05 1.83
C THR A 125 5.75 24.12 2.88
N LYS A 126 6.24 24.63 4.01
CA LYS A 126 6.76 23.78 5.12
C LYS A 126 5.67 22.93 5.74
N THR A 127 4.48 23.50 5.96
CA THR A 127 3.33 22.78 6.54
C THR A 127 2.87 21.66 5.59
N THR A 128 2.80 21.93 4.29
CA THR A 128 2.38 20.94 3.29
C THR A 128 3.31 19.74 3.23
N ILE A 129 4.64 19.97 3.28
CA ILE A 129 5.63 18.87 3.26
C ILE A 129 5.52 18.00 4.52
N TRP A 130 5.30 18.61 5.69
CA TRP A 130 5.15 17.86 6.95
C TRP A 130 3.90 16.97 6.94
N VAL A 131 2.77 17.49 6.45
CA VAL A 131 1.51 16.74 6.34
C VAL A 131 1.64 15.56 5.37
N VAL A 132 2.27 15.77 4.20
CA VAL A 132 2.47 14.69 3.22
C VAL A 132 3.36 13.58 3.79
N SER A 133 4.44 13.92 4.50
CA SER A 133 5.28 12.93 5.17
C SER A 133 4.49 12.10 6.18
N ILE A 134 3.68 12.74 7.04
CA ILE A 134 2.85 12.02 8.02
C ILE A 134 1.88 11.04 7.33
N ILE A 135 1.20 11.47 6.27
CA ILE A 135 0.24 10.62 5.54
C ILE A 135 0.95 9.41 4.93
N VAL A 136 2.13 9.59 4.36
CA VAL A 136 2.92 8.47 3.79
C VAL A 136 3.36 7.50 4.88
N PHE A 137 3.83 7.99 6.04
CA PHE A 137 4.23 7.12 7.15
C PHE A 137 3.04 6.36 7.75
N ILE A 138 1.88 7.00 7.90
CA ILE A 138 0.65 6.35 8.39
C ILE A 138 0.16 5.32 7.37
N GLY A 139 0.14 5.65 6.08
CA GLY A 139 -0.28 4.74 5.01
C GLY A 139 0.60 3.50 4.91
N LEU A 140 1.92 3.67 5.00
CA LEU A 140 2.88 2.56 5.07
C LEU A 140 2.68 1.74 6.35
N GLY A 141 2.49 2.39 7.50
CA GLY A 141 2.21 1.69 8.76
C GLY A 141 0.96 0.82 8.70
N ILE A 142 -0.14 1.34 8.15
CA ILE A 142 -1.40 0.60 7.99
C ILE A 142 -1.24 -0.56 6.98
N TYR A 143 -0.57 -0.32 5.85
CA TYR A 143 -0.29 -1.38 4.87
C TYR A 143 0.51 -2.54 5.48
N PHE A 144 1.51 -2.21 6.31
CA PHE A 144 2.30 -3.20 7.05
C PHE A 144 1.48 -3.94 8.11
N LEU A 145 0.60 -3.25 8.85
CA LEU A 145 -0.31 -3.87 9.82
C LEU A 145 -1.27 -4.88 9.16
N ILE A 146 -1.80 -4.55 7.97
CA ILE A 146 -2.70 -5.45 7.22
C ILE A 146 -1.93 -6.65 6.66
N SER A 147 -0.66 -6.47 6.28
CA SER A 147 0.15 -7.53 5.67
C SER A 147 0.72 -8.54 6.67
N ASN A 148 0.53 -8.34 7.98
CA ASN A 148 0.64 -9.30 9.08
C ASN A 148 1.92 -10.17 9.18
N LYS A 149 2.97 -9.89 8.41
CA LYS A 149 4.16 -10.78 8.27
C LYS A 149 5.42 -10.29 8.97
N ILE A 150 5.51 -9.04 9.47
CA ILE A 150 6.75 -8.49 10.05
C ILE A 150 6.44 -7.70 11.33
N ASN A 151 7.19 -7.97 12.41
CA ASN A 151 7.14 -7.20 13.66
C ASN A 151 7.35 -5.70 13.37
N LEU A 152 6.35 -4.87 13.66
CA LEU A 152 6.32 -3.43 13.35
C LEU A 152 7.35 -2.62 14.16
N ILE A 153 7.81 -3.17 15.28
CA ILE A 153 8.68 -2.52 16.29
C ILE A 153 10.04 -2.10 15.70
N PRO A 154 10.81 -2.95 15.00
CA PRO A 154 12.09 -2.55 14.40
C PRO A 154 11.99 -1.44 13.34
N LEU A 155 10.92 -1.36 12.55
CA LEU A 155 10.76 -0.33 11.51
C LEU A 155 10.50 1.07 12.10
N PHE A 156 9.72 1.15 13.19
CA PHE A 156 9.49 2.40 13.90
C PHE A 156 10.78 2.95 14.53
N LEU A 157 11.64 2.07 15.05
CA LEU A 157 12.94 2.45 15.60
C LEU A 157 13.90 2.95 14.51
N ILE A 158 13.94 2.31 13.34
CA ILE A 158 14.74 2.79 12.19
C ILE A 158 14.24 4.17 11.74
N GLY A 159 12.93 4.39 11.69
CA GLY A 159 12.33 5.69 11.38
C GLY A 159 12.75 6.79 12.37
N LEU A 160 12.71 6.51 13.67
CA LEU A 160 13.13 7.45 14.73
C LEU A 160 14.63 7.75 14.73
N ILE A 161 15.47 6.78 14.35
CA ILE A 161 16.93 6.99 14.25
C ILE A 161 17.28 7.76 12.96
N ALA A 162 16.51 7.59 11.89
CA ALA A 162 16.80 8.21 10.60
C ALA A 162 16.33 9.67 10.48
N THR A 163 15.33 10.10 11.24
CA THR A 163 14.82 11.49 11.21
C THR A 163 15.92 12.56 11.41
N PRO A 164 16.82 12.49 12.43
CA PRO A 164 17.88 13.50 12.59
C PRO A 164 18.92 13.44 11.45
N PHE A 165 19.12 12.26 10.84
CA PHE A 165 20.03 12.10 9.72
C PHE A 165 19.49 12.80 8.47
N PHE A 166 18.20 12.61 8.17
CA PHE A 166 17.52 13.30 7.06
C PHE A 166 17.50 14.81 7.27
N ASP A 167 17.22 15.32 8.48
CA ASP A 167 17.25 16.77 8.76
C ASP A 167 18.63 17.39 8.49
N LYS A 168 19.71 16.70 8.88
CA LYS A 168 21.08 17.17 8.63
C LYS A 168 21.42 17.14 7.13
N LEU A 169 20.98 16.11 6.42
CA LEU A 169 21.16 15.97 4.97
C LEU A 169 20.41 17.06 4.20
N PHE A 170 19.15 17.31 4.54
CA PHE A 170 18.33 18.34 3.91
C PHE A 170 18.84 19.75 4.20
N ASN A 171 19.30 20.04 5.42
CA ASN A 171 19.91 21.34 5.73
C ASN A 171 21.22 21.57 4.97
N HIS A 172 22.04 20.54 4.79
CA HIS A 172 23.27 20.64 4.00
C HIS A 172 22.96 20.87 2.51
N TYR A 173 21.95 20.16 1.97
CA TYR A 173 21.48 20.36 0.60
C TYR A 173 20.87 21.76 0.39
N LYS A 174 20.08 22.26 1.34
CA LYS A 174 19.45 23.59 1.27
C LYS A 174 20.49 24.71 1.20
N LYS A 175 21.58 24.60 1.97
CA LYS A 175 22.68 25.59 1.94
C LYS A 175 23.41 25.61 0.60
N LYS A 176 23.53 24.47 -0.08
CA LYS A 176 24.17 24.37 -1.40
C LYS A 176 23.23 24.74 -2.56
N SER A 177 21.91 24.54 -2.40
CA SER A 177 20.90 24.85 -3.42
C SER A 177 20.70 26.36 -3.66
N ASN A 178 20.96 27.22 -2.68
CA ASN A 178 20.81 28.68 -2.85
C ASN A 178 21.81 29.31 -3.84
N ARG A 179 22.87 28.59 -4.24
CA ARG A 179 23.80 29.02 -5.31
C ARG A 179 23.41 28.52 -6.71
N LEU A 180 22.41 27.65 -6.82
CA LEU A 180 21.98 27.04 -8.09
C LEU A 180 20.57 27.54 -8.45
N LYS A 181 20.42 28.86 -8.68
CA LYS A 181 19.16 29.47 -9.13
C LYS A 181 18.76 29.09 -10.57
N HIS A 182 19.58 28.31 -11.28
CA HIS A 182 19.33 27.87 -12.65
C HIS A 182 19.35 26.34 -12.83
N PHE A 183 19.21 25.57 -11.74
CA PHE A 183 18.92 24.15 -11.91
C PHE A 183 17.44 24.00 -12.27
N GLU A 184 17.17 24.14 -13.58
CA GLU A 184 15.95 23.66 -14.22
C GLU A 184 15.79 22.20 -13.81
N PHE A 185 15.00 21.98 -12.77
CA PHE A 185 14.75 20.67 -12.20
C PHE A 185 13.80 19.97 -13.15
N ASN A 186 14.39 19.43 -14.22
CA ASN A 186 13.70 18.88 -15.36
C ASN A 186 12.77 17.78 -14.84
N TRP A 187 11.46 18.01 -14.92
CA TRP A 187 10.43 17.15 -14.32
C TRP A 187 10.60 15.68 -14.68
N TRP A 188 11.18 15.42 -15.85
CA TRP A 188 11.54 14.11 -16.34
C TRP A 188 12.51 13.33 -15.43
N LYS A 189 13.50 13.98 -14.80
CA LYS A 189 14.44 13.32 -13.87
C LYS A 189 13.77 12.89 -12.56
N LYS A 190 12.77 13.64 -12.08
CA LYS A 190 11.93 13.24 -10.93
C LYS A 190 11.04 12.04 -11.29
N GLY A 191 10.48 12.05 -12.51
CA GLY A 191 9.70 10.92 -13.02
C GLY A 191 10.51 9.62 -13.09
N ILE A 192 11.75 9.68 -13.59
CA ILE A 192 12.65 8.52 -13.66
C ILE A 192 13.00 8.01 -12.26
N ALA A 193 13.30 8.90 -11.30
CA ALA A 193 13.62 8.49 -9.93
C ALA A 193 12.43 7.79 -9.24
N ILE A 194 11.21 8.29 -9.43
CA ILE A 194 9.99 7.66 -8.88
C ILE A 194 9.74 6.30 -9.54
N LEU A 195 9.87 6.21 -10.88
CA LEU A 195 9.75 4.93 -11.60
C LEU A 195 10.75 3.89 -11.10
N ALA A 196 12.01 4.29 -10.87
CA ALA A 196 13.04 3.40 -10.36
C ALA A 196 12.70 2.87 -8.95
N ILE A 197 12.16 3.73 -8.08
CA ILE A 197 11.70 3.34 -6.75
C ILE A 197 10.55 2.34 -6.84
N ILE A 198 9.55 2.59 -7.69
CA ILE A 198 8.42 1.67 -7.90
C ILE A 198 8.92 0.32 -8.42
N LEU A 199 9.81 0.33 -9.42
CA LEU A 199 10.40 -0.89 -9.98
C LEU A 199 11.19 -1.67 -8.94
N PHE A 200 11.90 -0.98 -8.05
CA PHE A 200 12.62 -1.60 -6.94
C PHE A 200 11.67 -2.26 -5.93
N PHE A 201 10.56 -1.61 -5.56
CA PHE A 201 9.54 -2.21 -4.69
C PHE A 201 8.84 -3.41 -5.36
N VAL A 202 8.59 -3.36 -6.67
CA VAL A 202 8.05 -4.51 -7.43
C VAL A 202 9.06 -5.66 -7.44
N LEU A 203 10.35 -5.38 -7.67
CA LEU A 203 11.43 -6.37 -7.63
C LEU A 203 11.58 -7.02 -6.24
N ILE A 204 11.52 -6.23 -5.16
CA ILE A 204 11.57 -6.76 -3.80
C ILE A 204 10.38 -7.69 -3.53
N ASN A 205 9.16 -7.28 -3.88
CA ASN A 205 7.98 -8.12 -3.67
C ASN A 205 8.03 -9.41 -4.51
N TRP A 206 8.68 -9.38 -5.68
CA TRP A 206 8.85 -10.58 -6.50
C TRP A 206 9.91 -11.55 -5.96
N LEU A 207 10.82 -11.07 -5.12
CA LEU A 207 11.92 -11.84 -4.54
C LEU A 207 11.57 -12.55 -3.23
N ILE A 208 10.38 -12.33 -2.67
CA ILE A 208 9.95 -12.97 -1.42
C ILE A 208 9.20 -14.26 -1.77
N PRO A 209 9.82 -15.44 -1.57
CA PRO A 209 9.10 -16.71 -1.73
C PRO A 209 7.93 -16.78 -0.75
N GLU A 210 6.81 -17.29 -1.23
CA GLU A 210 5.61 -17.49 -0.41
C GLU A 210 5.22 -18.96 -0.46
N CYS A 211 4.65 -19.46 0.64
CA CYS A 211 4.07 -20.79 0.66
C CYS A 211 2.98 -20.92 -0.41
N PRO A 212 2.92 -22.04 -1.14
CA PRO A 212 1.78 -22.31 -2.01
C PRO A 212 0.49 -22.38 -1.19
N LYS A 213 -0.65 -22.11 -1.84
CA LYS A 213 -1.97 -22.07 -1.18
C LYS A 213 -2.34 -23.37 -0.47
N SER A 214 -1.80 -24.50 -0.93
CA SER A 214 -1.98 -25.80 -0.32
C SER A 214 -0.75 -26.65 -0.58
N CYS A 215 -0.27 -27.32 0.47
CA CYS A 215 0.76 -28.36 0.39
C CYS A 215 0.17 -29.77 0.41
N ASN A 216 -1.16 -29.91 0.22
CA ASN A 216 -1.86 -31.18 0.39
C ASN A 216 -1.38 -32.24 -0.62
N ASP A 217 -0.74 -33.30 -0.11
CA ASP A 217 -0.28 -34.44 -0.91
C ASP A 217 -1.37 -35.50 -1.14
N ASN A 218 -2.60 -35.23 -0.66
CA ASN A 218 -3.78 -36.10 -0.66
C ASN A 218 -3.61 -37.39 0.18
N ASN A 219 -2.57 -37.49 1.00
CA ASN A 219 -2.43 -38.59 1.94
C ASN A 219 -3.09 -38.22 3.28
N SER A 220 -4.08 -39.01 3.69
CA SER A 220 -4.79 -38.80 4.96
C SER A 220 -3.95 -39.05 6.21
N CYS A 221 -2.77 -39.66 6.03
CA CYS A 221 -1.82 -40.02 7.07
C CYS A 221 -0.67 -39.05 7.25
N THR A 222 -0.68 -37.94 6.52
CA THR A 222 0.31 -36.88 6.61
C THR A 222 -0.36 -35.59 7.05
N ASN A 223 0.33 -34.86 7.91
CA ASN A 223 0.05 -33.45 8.13
C ASN A 223 1.03 -32.66 7.26
N ASP A 224 0.49 -32.04 6.21
CA ASP A 224 1.28 -31.23 5.27
C ASP A 224 1.35 -29.78 5.73
N PHE A 225 2.55 -29.23 5.75
CA PHE A 225 2.78 -27.84 6.11
C PHE A 225 3.90 -27.26 5.26
N CYS A 226 3.90 -25.94 5.14
CA CYS A 226 4.98 -25.22 4.49
C CYS A 226 5.97 -24.72 5.54
N ASN A 227 7.26 -24.98 5.36
CA ASN A 227 8.30 -24.58 6.30
C ASN A 227 9.09 -23.36 5.78
N SER A 228 9.14 -22.29 6.58
CA SER A 228 9.89 -21.08 6.24
C SER A 228 11.40 -21.24 6.37
N GLU A 229 11.87 -22.16 7.22
CA GLU A 229 13.31 -22.40 7.45
C GLU A 229 13.97 -23.09 6.26
N THR A 230 13.23 -23.93 5.54
CA THR A 230 13.68 -24.61 4.32
C THR A 230 13.42 -23.81 3.05
N GLY A 231 13.03 -22.53 3.17
CA GLY A 231 12.77 -21.68 2.01
C GLY A 231 11.39 -21.85 1.39
N TYR A 232 10.34 -22.05 2.21
CA TYR A 232 8.93 -22.16 1.78
C TYR A 232 8.62 -23.44 0.99
N GLU A 233 9.39 -24.49 1.22
CA GLU A 233 9.12 -25.82 0.67
C GLU A 233 8.00 -26.53 1.47
N CYS A 234 7.20 -27.32 0.77
CA CYS A 234 6.19 -28.17 1.38
C CYS A 234 6.85 -29.39 2.02
N MET A 235 6.56 -29.63 3.29
CA MET A 235 7.02 -30.78 4.06
C MET A 235 5.81 -31.49 4.66
N ASN A 236 5.97 -32.77 4.97
CA ASN A 236 4.93 -33.57 5.61
C ASN A 236 5.46 -34.23 6.89
N THR A 237 4.56 -34.44 7.84
CA THR A 237 4.81 -35.21 9.06
C THR A 237 3.80 -36.33 9.15
N LEU A 238 4.28 -37.55 9.48
CA LEU A 238 3.39 -38.69 9.68
C LEU A 238 2.48 -38.44 10.89
N LYS A 239 1.18 -38.60 10.67
CA LYS A 239 0.18 -38.53 11.72
C LYS A 239 0.22 -39.84 12.51
N LEU A 240 0.49 -39.76 13.81
CA LEU A 240 0.45 -40.90 14.71
C LEU A 240 -1.00 -41.42 14.81
N ASN A 241 -1.18 -42.73 14.63
CA ASN A 241 -2.47 -43.42 14.54
C ASN A 241 -3.24 -42.99 13.29
N CYS A 242 -2.66 -43.28 12.11
CA CYS A 242 -3.37 -43.15 10.85
C CYS A 242 -3.85 -44.45 10.20
N LYS A 243 -5.18 -44.53 10.03
CA LYS A 243 -5.87 -45.57 9.26
C LYS A 243 -5.53 -45.46 7.77
N GLY A 244 -4.97 -46.51 7.20
CA GLY A 244 -4.75 -46.72 5.77
C GLY A 244 -3.28 -46.79 5.34
N ASN A 245 -2.33 -46.65 6.27
CA ASN A 245 -0.89 -46.72 5.96
C ASN A 245 -0.32 -48.15 6.00
N GLY A 246 -1.13 -49.17 6.35
CA GLY A 246 -0.71 -50.56 6.48
C GLY A 246 0.17 -50.88 7.69
N ILE A 247 0.29 -49.96 8.66
CA ILE A 247 1.07 -50.13 9.88
C ILE A 247 0.11 -50.05 11.06
N CYS A 248 0.01 -51.13 11.85
CA CYS A 248 -0.84 -51.13 13.03
C CYS A 248 -0.18 -50.37 14.20
N GLU A 249 -0.68 -49.17 14.50
CA GLU A 249 -0.22 -48.30 15.58
C GLU A 249 -1.12 -48.39 16.84
N SER A 250 -0.62 -47.93 17.98
CA SER A 250 -1.34 -48.02 19.28
C SER A 250 -2.59 -47.14 19.29
N GLY A 251 -3.77 -47.77 19.24
CA GLY A 251 -5.07 -47.08 19.20
C GLY A 251 -5.86 -47.29 17.91
N GLU A 252 -5.32 -48.07 16.96
CA GLU A 252 -5.96 -48.38 15.67
C GLU A 252 -6.64 -49.75 15.60
N TYR A 253 -6.88 -50.36 16.77
CA TYR A 253 -7.47 -51.70 16.88
C TYR A 253 -8.84 -51.78 16.20
N GLY A 254 -9.04 -52.85 15.40
CA GLY A 254 -10.29 -53.08 14.68
C GLY A 254 -10.47 -52.23 13.41
N THR A 255 -9.39 -51.69 12.86
CA THR A 255 -9.39 -50.98 11.57
C THR A 255 -8.85 -51.87 10.43
N SER A 256 -8.79 -51.36 9.20
CA SER A 256 -8.23 -52.07 8.04
C SER A 256 -6.76 -52.45 8.18
N ASP A 257 -6.00 -51.68 8.96
CA ASP A 257 -4.53 -51.81 9.07
C ASP A 257 -4.13 -52.75 10.21
N CYS A 258 -5.01 -52.92 11.20
CA CYS A 258 -4.78 -53.79 12.35
C CYS A 258 -5.62 -55.07 12.23
N PRO A 259 -5.02 -56.25 12.50
CA PRO A 259 -5.80 -57.48 12.57
C PRO A 259 -6.83 -57.37 13.70
N ASN A 260 -8.02 -57.95 13.48
CA ASN A 260 -8.99 -58.14 14.56
C ASN A 260 -8.47 -59.27 15.46
N CYS A 261 -8.16 -58.96 16.71
CA CYS A 261 -7.64 -59.91 17.69
C CYS A 261 -8.74 -60.61 18.50
N ASP A 262 -10.00 -60.48 18.11
CA ASP A 262 -11.13 -61.15 18.74
C ASP A 262 -11.00 -62.68 18.62
N ASP A 263 -10.79 -63.35 19.75
CA ASP A 263 -10.73 -64.82 19.81
C ASP A 263 -12.12 -65.47 20.03
N ASN A 264 -13.18 -64.66 19.99
CA ASN A 264 -14.57 -64.99 20.32
C ASN A 264 -14.78 -65.52 21.74
N ASN A 265 -13.79 -65.40 22.62
CA ASN A 265 -13.92 -65.80 24.00
C ASN A 265 -14.35 -64.61 24.86
N LYS A 266 -15.55 -64.70 25.46
CA LYS A 266 -16.10 -63.63 26.30
C LYS A 266 -15.32 -63.42 27.61
N CYS A 267 -14.42 -64.34 27.93
CA CYS A 267 -13.61 -64.32 29.16
C CYS A 267 -12.20 -63.78 28.97
N THR A 268 -11.84 -63.36 27.75
CA THR A 268 -10.57 -62.74 27.43
C THR A 268 -10.81 -61.28 27.06
N ALA A 269 -9.88 -60.42 27.49
CA ALA A 269 -9.75 -59.06 27.00
C ALA A 269 -8.73 -59.08 25.87
N ASP A 270 -9.21 -58.91 24.64
CA ASP A 270 -8.39 -58.92 23.45
C ASP A 270 -7.76 -57.55 23.20
N SER A 271 -6.45 -57.56 22.94
CA SER A 271 -5.67 -56.38 22.60
C SER A 271 -4.59 -56.76 21.60
N TYR A 272 -4.10 -55.82 20.81
CA TYR A 272 -2.94 -56.07 19.95
C TYR A 272 -1.71 -55.32 20.47
N ASN A 273 -0.60 -56.02 20.58
CA ASN A 273 0.65 -55.41 21.02
C ASN A 273 1.46 -54.97 19.81
N SER A 274 1.52 -53.64 19.61
CA SER A 274 2.22 -53.00 18.49
C SER A 274 3.74 -53.29 18.49
N ALA A 275 4.34 -53.57 19.65
CA ALA A 275 5.77 -53.86 19.77
C ALA A 275 6.11 -55.32 19.40
N SER A 276 5.30 -56.29 19.85
CA SER A 276 5.51 -57.71 19.53
C SER A 276 4.82 -58.16 18.24
N LYS A 277 3.95 -57.32 17.67
CA LYS A 277 3.10 -57.61 16.50
C LYS A 277 2.24 -58.86 16.68
N GLN A 278 1.71 -59.05 17.88
CA GLN A 278 0.90 -60.22 18.25
C GLN A 278 -0.38 -59.78 18.97
N CYS A 279 -1.45 -60.55 18.75
CA CYS A 279 -2.65 -60.49 19.57
C CYS A 279 -2.35 -61.01 20.98
N ILE A 280 -2.85 -60.29 21.98
CA ILE A 280 -2.77 -60.64 23.38
C ILE A 280 -4.20 -60.79 23.89
N HIS A 281 -4.50 -62.00 24.38
CA HIS A 281 -5.78 -62.38 24.96
C HIS A 281 -5.57 -62.50 26.48
N ALA A 282 -5.97 -61.49 27.23
CA ALA A 282 -5.76 -61.44 28.69
C ALA A 282 -6.99 -61.96 29.43
N GLU A 283 -6.85 -63.02 30.23
CA GLU A 283 -7.97 -63.58 31.00
C GLU A 283 -8.55 -62.56 32.01
N ILE A 284 -9.86 -62.40 31.98
CA ILE A 284 -10.60 -61.54 32.92
C ILE A 284 -10.85 -62.33 34.21
N ARG A 285 -10.32 -61.84 35.34
CA ARG A 285 -10.53 -62.49 36.65
C ARG A 285 -12.02 -62.54 37.00
N GLY A 286 -12.51 -63.76 37.29
CA GLY A 286 -13.89 -63.98 37.71
C GLY A 286 -14.87 -64.23 36.56
N CYS A 287 -14.37 -64.51 35.36
CA CYS A 287 -15.22 -65.04 34.30
C CYS A 287 -15.59 -66.50 34.60
N VAL A 288 -16.88 -66.79 34.71
CA VAL A 288 -17.47 -68.11 35.04
C VAL A 288 -18.41 -68.52 33.92
#